data_AF-A0A497Q774-F1
#
_entry.id   AF-A0A497Q774-F1
#
_cell.length_a   1.000
_cell.length_b   1.000
_cell.length_c   1.000
_cell.angle_alpha   90.00
_cell.angle_beta   90.00
_cell.angle_gamma   90.00
#
_symmetry.space_group_name_H-M   'P 1'
#
loop_
_entity.id
_entity.type
_entity.pdbx_description
1 polymer ?
#
loop_
_entity_poly.entity_id
_entity_poly.type
_entity_poly.pdbx_seq_one_letter_code
_entity_poly.pdbx_strand_id
1 'polypeptide(L)'
;MALLALPVHAVGHPGISPAPLQTTTETEGAGLAILGIAIGAGLAVGLAGIGGGLGMGTASAAALGAITERPETFGKSVLYVVFIEAIAIYGFVIAYMLVGYVPGLMGH
;
A
#
# COMPACT_ATOMS: atom_id res chain seq x y z
N MET A 1 19.35 -21.69 4.98
CA MET A 1 18.91 -20.29 4.90
C MET A 1 18.23 -19.88 6.20
N ALA A 2 19.01 -19.80 7.28
CA ALA A 2 18.55 -19.34 8.57
C ALA A 2 19.68 -18.47 9.12
N LEU A 3 19.59 -17.16 8.92
CA LEU A 3 20.53 -16.22 9.50
C LEU A 3 19.76 -14.95 9.87
N LEU A 4 19.90 -14.58 11.15
CA LEU A 4 19.37 -13.41 11.87
C LEU A 4 17.97 -13.52 12.51
N ALA A 5 17.86 -14.44 13.47
CA ALA A 5 17.17 -14.17 14.73
C ALA A 5 18.08 -14.68 15.87
N LEU A 6 18.82 -13.78 16.52
CA LEU A 6 19.52 -14.06 17.77
C LEU A 6 19.30 -12.86 18.71
N PRO A 7 18.58 -13.02 19.83
CA PRO A 7 18.65 -12.09 20.93
C PRO A 7 19.98 -12.30 21.65
N VAL A 8 20.75 -11.23 21.76
CA VAL A 8 22.05 -11.19 22.42
C VAL A 8 21.82 -11.22 23.94
N HIS A 9 22.44 -12.20 24.60
CA HIS A 9 22.87 -12.20 26.00
C HIS A 9 21.86 -11.92 27.13
N ALA A 10 21.50 -12.98 27.84
CA ALA A 10 21.36 -12.94 29.31
C ALA A 10 21.61 -14.33 29.91
N VAL A 11 22.89 -14.71 30.05
CA VAL A 11 23.31 -15.78 30.97
C VAL A 11 23.61 -15.12 32.32
N GLY A 12 22.88 -15.51 33.37
CA GLY A 12 23.26 -15.19 34.75
C GLY A 12 22.14 -15.29 35.80
N HIS A 13 22.30 -16.27 36.69
CA HIS A 13 21.74 -16.45 38.06
C HIS A 13 20.53 -17.40 38.23
N PRO A 14 20.68 -18.49 39.00
CA PRO A 14 19.58 -19.30 39.50
C PRO A 14 19.10 -18.76 40.86
N GLY A 15 17.83 -18.38 40.96
CA GLY A 15 17.17 -18.22 42.25
C GLY A 15 16.27 -16.99 42.40
N ILE A 16 14.97 -17.27 42.54
CA ILE A 16 13.89 -16.45 43.15
C ILE A 16 13.26 -15.36 42.25
N SER A 17 11.98 -15.57 41.92
CA SER A 17 11.11 -14.84 40.97
C SER A 17 10.80 -13.37 41.32
N PRO A 18 10.33 -12.57 40.34
CA PRO A 18 8.88 -12.37 40.22
C PRO A 18 8.39 -12.66 38.79
N ALA A 19 7.10 -12.97 38.65
CA ALA A 19 6.45 -13.16 37.35
C ALA A 19 6.79 -11.98 36.41
N PRO A 20 7.02 -12.20 35.11
CA PRO A 20 7.18 -11.08 34.20
C PRO A 20 5.90 -10.26 34.25
N LEU A 21 6.04 -8.97 34.55
CA LEU A 21 5.00 -7.98 34.31
C LEU A 21 4.73 -8.05 32.80
N GLN A 22 3.73 -8.84 32.40
CA GLN A 22 3.23 -8.80 31.04
C GLN A 22 2.66 -7.40 30.84
N THR A 23 3.46 -6.51 30.27
CA THR A 23 3.02 -5.21 29.76
C THR A 23 1.97 -5.50 28.71
N THR A 24 0.70 -5.30 29.05
CA THR A 24 -0.49 -5.46 28.20
C THR A 24 -0.57 -4.43 27.06
N THR A 25 0.56 -3.88 26.63
CA THR A 25 0.67 -2.75 25.69
C THR A 25 0.68 -3.18 24.23
N GLU A 26 0.87 -4.47 23.94
CA GLU A 26 1.01 -4.96 22.55
C GLU A 26 -0.32 -4.98 21.78
N THR A 27 -1.46 -5.09 22.46
CA THR A 27 -2.79 -5.12 21.82
C THR A 27 -3.27 -3.72 21.39
N GLU A 28 -2.99 -2.67 22.17
CA GLU A 28 -3.41 -1.29 21.84
C GLU A 28 -2.62 -0.72 20.65
N GLY A 29 -1.31 -1.02 20.57
CA GLY A 29 -0.46 -0.57 19.47
C GLY A 29 -0.85 -1.18 18.12
N ALA A 30 -1.24 -2.46 18.09
CA ALA A 30 -1.66 -3.15 16.88
C ALA A 30 -2.95 -2.54 16.29
N GLY A 31 -3.93 -2.19 17.13
CA GLY A 31 -5.18 -1.58 16.69
C GLY A 31 -4.98 -0.22 15.99
N LEU A 32 -4.15 0.66 16.57
CA LEU A 32 -3.85 1.97 15.98
C LEU A 32 -3.07 1.84 14.67
N ALA A 33 -2.16 0.88 14.57
CA ALA A 33 -1.40 0.62 13.36
C ALA A 33 -2.29 0.08 12.21
N ILE A 34 -3.23 -0.82 12.51
CA ILE A 34 -4.20 -1.31 11.52
C ILE A 34 -5.09 -0.17 11.01
N LEU A 35 -5.55 0.72 11.90
CA LEU A 35 -6.31 1.90 11.51
C LEU A 35 -5.47 2.82 10.60
N GLY A 36 -4.20 3.06 10.95
CA GLY A 36 -3.27 3.83 10.13
C GLY A 36 -3.07 3.23 8.73
N ILE A 37 -2.92 1.90 8.64
CA ILE A 37 -2.82 1.16 7.37
C ILE A 37 -4.11 1.32 6.56
N ALA A 38 -5.29 1.18 7.17
CA ALA A 38 -6.57 1.29 6.48
C ALA A 38 -6.79 2.68 5.89
N ILE A 39 -6.51 3.74 6.66
CA ILE A 39 -6.60 5.12 6.18
C ILE A 39 -5.55 5.38 5.08
N GLY A 40 -4.30 4.94 5.28
CA GLY A 40 -3.23 5.08 4.28
C GLY A 40 -3.56 4.39 2.96
N ALA A 41 -4.09 3.16 3.01
CA ALA A 41 -4.51 2.41 1.83
C ALA A 41 -5.67 3.10 1.10
N GLY A 42 -6.69 3.56 1.83
CA GLY A 42 -7.81 4.30 1.26
C GLY A 42 -7.38 5.60 0.59
N LEU A 43 -6.48 6.36 1.22
CA LEU A 43 -5.93 7.59 0.65
C LEU A 43 -5.05 7.33 -0.58
N ALA A 44 -4.23 6.28 -0.58
CA ALA A 44 -3.39 5.92 -1.72
C ALA A 44 -4.23 5.64 -2.97
N VAL A 45 -5.28 4.81 -2.87
CA VAL A 45 -6.18 4.52 -4.01
C VAL A 45 -7.05 5.72 -4.34
N GLY A 46 -7.60 6.41 -3.33
CA GLY A 46 -8.51 7.53 -3.53
C GLY A 46 -7.84 8.69 -4.27
N LEU A 47 -6.64 9.09 -3.85
CA LEU A 47 -5.90 10.18 -4.50
C LEU A 47 -5.40 9.78 -5.89
N ALA A 48 -4.94 8.53 -6.07
CA ALA A 48 -4.55 8.02 -7.37
C ALA A 48 -5.74 7.99 -8.36
N GLY A 49 -6.91 7.57 -7.89
CA GLY A 49 -8.14 7.54 -8.68
C GLY A 49 -8.63 8.93 -9.07
N ILE A 50 -8.56 9.92 -8.16
CA ILE A 50 -8.92 11.31 -8.48
C ILE A 50 -7.96 11.90 -9.52
N GLY A 51 -6.65 11.76 -9.32
CA GLY A 51 -5.65 12.27 -10.25
C GLY A 51 -5.75 11.60 -11.63
N GLY A 52 -5.85 10.27 -11.65
CA GLY A 52 -6.02 9.49 -12.86
C GLY A 52 -7.32 9.84 -13.60
N GLY A 53 -8.46 9.90 -12.89
CA GLY A 53 -9.75 10.21 -13.47
C GLY A 53 -9.84 11.62 -14.09
N LEU A 54 -9.29 12.64 -13.42
CA LEU A 54 -9.26 14.01 -13.94
C LEU A 54 -8.37 14.12 -15.18
N GLY A 55 -7.20 13.51 -15.16
CA GLY A 55 -6.31 13.45 -16.32
C GLY A 55 -6.93 12.68 -17.48
N MET A 56 -7.52 11.52 -17.19
CA MET A 56 -8.14 10.65 -18.18
C MET A 56 -9.33 11.30 -18.87
N GLY A 57 -10.23 11.96 -18.12
CA GLY A 57 -11.43 12.56 -18.72
C GLY A 57 -11.10 13.53 -19.85
N THR A 58 -10.11 14.40 -19.63
CA THR A 58 -9.67 15.38 -20.63
C THR A 58 -8.86 14.75 -21.75
N ALA A 59 -7.90 13.87 -21.43
CA ALA A 59 -7.05 13.20 -22.41
C ALA A 59 -7.85 12.29 -23.35
N SER A 60 -8.81 11.53 -22.82
CA SER A 60 -9.67 10.62 -23.60
C SER A 60 -10.62 11.39 -24.52
N ALA A 61 -11.18 12.51 -24.07
CA ALA A 61 -12.03 13.35 -24.92
C ALA A 61 -11.25 13.91 -26.13
N ALA A 62 -10.04 14.43 -25.90
CA ALA A 62 -9.17 14.93 -26.96
C ALA A 62 -8.70 13.80 -27.89
N ALA A 63 -8.35 12.64 -27.33
CA ALA A 63 -7.95 11.47 -28.08
C ALA A 63 -9.05 10.96 -29.02
N LEU A 64 -10.29 10.85 -28.52
CA LEU A 64 -11.44 10.46 -29.35
C LEU A 64 -11.70 11.47 -30.46
N GLY A 65 -11.65 12.77 -30.16
CA GLY A 65 -11.75 13.83 -31.17
C GLY A 65 -10.71 13.66 -32.29
N ALA A 66 -9.43 13.47 -31.92
CA ALA A 66 -8.36 13.27 -32.89
C ALA A 66 -8.53 11.98 -33.71
N ILE A 67 -9.01 10.88 -33.11
CA ILE A 67 -9.25 9.62 -33.80
C ILE A 67 -10.34 9.77 -34.87
N THR A 68 -11.37 10.59 -34.62
CA THR A 68 -12.44 10.81 -35.62
C THR A 68 -11.95 11.52 -36.88
N GLU A 69 -10.98 12.44 -36.75
CA GLU A 69 -10.40 13.12 -37.91
C GLU A 69 -9.25 12.34 -38.55
N ARG A 70 -8.45 11.65 -37.73
CA ARG A 70 -7.21 10.97 -38.12
C ARG A 70 -7.14 9.60 -37.44
N PRO A 71 -7.78 8.56 -38.01
CA PRO A 71 -7.84 7.23 -37.40
C PRO A 71 -6.45 6.60 -37.20
N GLU A 72 -5.44 7.05 -37.95
CA GLU A 72 -4.05 6.59 -37.82
C GLU A 72 -3.44 6.96 -36.45
N THR A 73 -4.06 7.89 -35.71
CA THR A 73 -3.61 8.30 -34.37
C THR A 73 -4.04 7.35 -33.24
N PHE A 74 -4.93 6.39 -33.53
CA PHE A 74 -5.50 5.47 -32.53
C PHE A 74 -4.44 4.82 -31.61
N GLY A 75 -3.36 4.28 -32.17
CA GLY A 75 -2.32 3.62 -31.38
C GLY A 75 -1.61 4.55 -30.39
N LYS A 76 -1.36 5.81 -30.78
CA LYS A 76 -0.75 6.82 -29.90
C LYS A 76 -1.72 7.24 -28.80
N SER A 77 -2.99 7.39 -29.14
CA SER A 77 -4.05 7.72 -28.20
C SER A 77 -4.21 6.67 -27.11
N VAL A 78 -4.23 5.38 -27.46
CA VAL A 78 -4.31 4.29 -26.48
C VAL A 78 -3.09 4.27 -25.55
N LEU A 79 -1.90 4.53 -26.07
CA LEU A 79 -0.68 4.57 -25.26
C LEU A 79 -0.76 5.64 -24.15
N TYR A 80 -1.27 6.84 -24.45
CA TYR A 80 -1.47 7.88 -23.45
C TYR A 80 -2.48 7.50 -22.37
N VAL A 81 -3.58 6.82 -22.75
CA VAL A 81 -4.56 6.31 -21.78
C VAL A 81 -3.90 5.30 -20.83
N VAL A 82 -3.09 4.39 -21.35
CA VAL A 82 -2.37 3.40 -20.52
C VAL A 82 -1.38 4.06 -19.56
N PHE A 83 -0.70 5.14 -19.96
CA PHE A 83 0.16 5.90 -19.04
C PHE A 83 -0.61 6.53 -17.89
N ILE A 84 -1.85 6.96 -18.12
CA ILE A 84 -2.72 7.50 -17.07
C ILE A 84 -3.19 6.37 -16.13
N GLU A 85 -3.57 5.21 -16.69
CA GLU A 85 -3.95 4.03 -15.89
C GLU A 85 -2.82 3.51 -15.00
N ALA A 86 -1.57 3.66 -15.42
CA ALA A 86 -0.42 3.31 -14.58
C ALA A 86 -0.44 4.04 -13.23
N ILE A 87 -0.94 5.28 -13.18
CA ILE A 87 -1.07 6.06 -11.93
C ILE A 87 -2.06 5.39 -10.98
N ALA A 88 -3.23 4.96 -11.50
CA ALA A 88 -4.23 4.26 -10.71
C ALA A 88 -3.70 2.90 -10.21
N ILE A 89 -2.97 2.17 -11.06
CA ILE A 89 -2.33 0.91 -10.69
C ILE A 89 -1.28 1.12 -9.60
N TYR A 90 -0.45 2.18 -9.67
CA TYR A 90 0.53 2.45 -8.61
C TYR A 90 -0.15 2.74 -7.25
N GLY A 91 -1.24 3.51 -7.24
CA GLY A 91 -2.02 3.72 -6.01
C GLY A 91 -2.61 2.43 -5.45
N PHE A 92 -3.12 1.56 -6.33
CA PHE A 92 -3.62 0.23 -5.95
C PHE A 92 -2.50 -0.68 -5.40
N VAL A 93 -1.33 -0.72 -6.04
CA VAL A 93 -0.19 -1.53 -5.59
C VAL A 93 0.30 -1.10 -4.21
N ILE A 94 0.37 0.21 -3.96
CA ILE A 94 0.75 0.74 -2.64
C ILE A 94 -0.26 0.29 -1.59
N ALA A 95 -1.57 0.44 -1.86
CA ALA A 95 -2.62 0.01 -0.95
C ALA A 95 -2.59 -1.50 -0.71
N TYR A 96 -2.37 -2.30 -1.75
CA TYR A 96 -2.22 -3.75 -1.66
C TYR A 96 -1.05 -4.14 -0.77
N MET A 97 0.12 -3.50 -0.94
CA MET A 97 1.27 -3.73 -0.07
C MET A 97 0.98 -3.35 1.38
N LEU A 98 0.33 -2.20 1.62
CA LEU A 98 -0.05 -1.74 2.96
C LEU A 98 -0.94 -2.75 3.68
N VAL A 99 -1.99 -3.21 3.02
CA VAL A 99 -2.90 -4.24 3.57
C VAL A 99 -2.17 -5.57 3.77
N GLY A 100 -1.21 -5.90 2.91
CA GLY A 100 -0.37 -7.09 3.02
C GLY A 100 0.45 -7.16 4.31
N TYR A 101 0.71 -6.04 5.00
CA TYR A 101 1.41 -6.01 6.29
C TYR A 101 0.48 -6.30 7.50
N VAL A 102 -0.85 -6.22 7.34
CA VAL A 102 -1.81 -6.42 8.44
C VAL A 102 -1.72 -7.81 9.08
N PRO A 103 -1.64 -8.92 8.32
CA PRO A 103 -1.47 -10.26 8.91
C PRO A 103 -0.21 -10.40 9.76
N GLY A 104 0.88 -9.72 9.39
CA GLY A 104 2.14 -9.72 10.16
C GLY A 104 2.03 -8.95 11.48
N LEU A 105 1.04 -8.07 11.62
CA LEU A 105 0.77 -7.32 12.86
C LEU A 105 -0.15 -8.08 13.83
N MET A 106 -1.01 -8.95 13.32
CA MET A 106 -1.91 -9.79 14.12
C MET A 106 -1.27 -11.13 14.54
N GLY A 107 -0.10 -11.46 13.99
CA GLY A 107 0.62 -12.69 14.26
C GLY A 107 1.61 -12.55 15.41
N HIS A 108 1.32 -13.26 16.51
CA HIS A 108 2.34 -14.03 17.21
C HIS A 108 2.92 -15.11 16.28
#